data_AF-A0A536LES6-F1
#
_entry.id   AF-A0A536LES6-F1
#
_cell.length_a   1.000
_cell.length_b   1.000
_cell.length_c   1.000
_cell.angle_alpha   90.00
_cell.angle_beta   90.00
_cell.angle_gamma   90.00
#
_symmetry.space_group_name_H-M   'P 1'
#
loop_
_entity.id
_entity.type
_entity.pdbx_description
1 polymer ?
#
loop_
_entity_poly.entity_id
_entity_poly.type
_entity_poly.pdbx_seq_one_letter_code
_entity_poly.pdbx_strand_id
1 'polypeptide(L)'
;MATQPVQGRRIARSGNRSDTSTPRSLRRDGPRQGRGTIHAEPPDQRQRKVSTTEPTAAHVAIGHDAARLLGEFSPIILSNRAPLTPTTEGRLVPGAGGLVKALTSLASATRATWVSAARTDAEREVANAGVPISSEDGSEQAFPIYFAPTDPEAYRLHYSVISNPLIWFAHHYLWNISLEPNIDRGIYEAWLDGYRVVNAAIADRALSLARELPRRPLFLTQDYQLYLTPELIRAALPDAVLQHFIHVPWPEPRYFKVLPTAMREPILKGLLANDIIGLQTSLDVHNFLRCCDELMGLRVAEAEGAVLYGGRLVWIRAYPVSIDFDAMVQLSESPAVQAIEDEVAAWRPEKLVVRVDRTDPAKNLVRGFLAYERLLEDHPEHHGRVALWAFLQPSRQDVDAYREYLELVTSTVERINSRFGRQDWTPTRLDLGEDLHRAVAAYRSYDVLLVNPILDGMNLVAKEGPVVNQRSGVLVLSESAGAHEELGAYAISINPFDVELTARALQRALEMGLPERNDRSHAIKQIVAINDVARWIRHQLEDIRSVVPRPHERRATIEPKPAGSDGVGKRELVDKT
;
A
#
# COMPACT_ATOMS: atom_id res chain seq x y z
N MET A 1 -43.99 -39.83 10.79
CA MET A 1 -44.38 -39.14 12.04
C MET A 1 -43.91 -37.70 11.92
N ALA A 2 -44.76 -36.82 11.41
CA ALA A 2 -45.74 -36.03 12.16
C ALA A 2 -45.17 -34.64 12.50
N THR A 3 -45.63 -33.69 11.68
CA THR A 3 -45.62 -32.22 11.78
C THR A 3 -46.15 -31.68 13.12
N GLN A 4 -45.60 -30.55 13.62
CA GLN A 4 -46.33 -29.27 13.73
C GLN A 4 -45.47 -28.11 14.36
N PRO A 5 -45.85 -26.83 14.11
CA PRO A 5 -45.03 -25.63 14.32
C PRO A 5 -45.45 -24.77 15.53
N VAL A 6 -44.62 -23.80 15.94
CA VAL A 6 -44.96 -22.79 16.96
C VAL A 6 -45.13 -21.41 16.32
N GLN A 7 -46.27 -20.80 16.64
CA GLN A 7 -46.80 -19.52 16.18
C GLN A 7 -46.10 -18.30 16.78
N GLY A 8 -46.14 -17.20 16.02
CA GLY A 8 -45.65 -15.88 16.40
C GLY A 8 -46.55 -15.11 17.38
N ARG A 9 -45.96 -14.07 17.97
CA ARG A 9 -46.66 -13.01 18.71
C ARG A 9 -46.42 -11.66 18.04
N ARG A 10 -47.50 -11.08 17.53
CA ARG A 10 -47.63 -9.64 17.22
C ARG A 10 -47.97 -8.89 18.50
N ILE A 11 -47.33 -7.74 18.73
CA ILE A 11 -47.77 -6.73 19.69
C ILE A 11 -48.34 -5.55 18.90
N ALA A 12 -49.57 -5.18 19.27
CA ALA A 12 -50.33 -4.07 18.70
C ALA A 12 -49.89 -2.72 19.28
N ARG A 13 -49.92 -1.66 18.45
CA ARG A 13 -50.06 -0.27 18.89
C ARG A 13 -51.18 0.38 18.09
N SER A 14 -52.11 0.98 18.82
CA SER A 14 -53.34 1.64 18.38
C SER A 14 -53.24 3.16 18.50
N GLY A 15 -53.95 3.88 17.63
CA GLY A 15 -54.46 5.25 17.84
C GLY A 15 -53.81 6.34 16.96
N ASN A 16 -54.39 6.63 15.78
CA ASN A 16 -55.22 7.81 15.41
C ASN A 16 -54.46 9.15 15.32
N ARG A 17 -54.25 9.73 14.12
CA ARG A 17 -55.11 10.70 13.35
C ARG A 17 -55.45 11.96 14.18
N SER A 18 -55.26 13.21 13.74
CA SER A 18 -55.49 13.81 12.41
C SER A 18 -54.95 15.27 12.32
N ASP A 19 -54.66 15.71 11.09
CA ASP A 19 -54.80 17.05 10.46
C ASP A 19 -54.50 18.37 11.23
N THR A 20 -53.70 19.26 10.62
CA THR A 20 -54.21 20.43 9.84
C THR A 20 -53.11 21.46 9.48
N SER A 21 -53.23 21.99 8.25
CA SER A 21 -53.01 23.39 7.81
C SER A 21 -51.62 24.06 7.72
N THR A 22 -51.28 24.44 6.48
CA THR A 22 -50.49 25.61 6.04
C THR A 22 -51.09 26.95 6.56
N PRO A 23 -50.36 28.09 6.66
CA PRO A 23 -50.20 29.00 5.50
C PRO A 23 -49.03 30.04 5.49
N ARG A 24 -48.78 30.56 4.26
CA ARG A 24 -48.51 31.95 3.79
C ARG A 24 -47.35 32.85 4.29
N SER A 25 -46.59 33.27 3.28
CA SER A 25 -45.95 34.56 2.96
C SER A 25 -46.32 35.84 3.72
N LEU A 26 -45.32 36.73 3.93
CA LEU A 26 -45.46 38.19 3.92
C LEU A 26 -44.19 38.89 3.39
N ARG A 27 -44.39 39.79 2.43
CA ARG A 27 -43.44 40.80 1.92
C ARG A 27 -43.49 42.07 2.78
N ARG A 28 -42.42 42.88 2.79
CA ARG A 28 -42.46 44.35 2.93
C ARG A 28 -41.21 45.00 2.31
N ASP A 29 -41.38 46.26 1.92
CA ASP A 29 -40.72 47.03 0.86
C ASP A 29 -39.36 47.68 1.20
N GLY A 30 -38.62 48.10 0.14
CA GLY A 30 -37.33 48.81 0.18
C GLY A 30 -37.40 50.33 0.50
N PRO A 31 -36.32 51.12 0.30
CA PRO A 31 -36.00 51.60 -1.06
C PRO A 31 -34.50 51.88 -1.43
N ARG A 32 -34.22 51.69 -2.74
CA ARG A 32 -33.38 52.45 -3.72
C ARG A 32 -31.94 52.95 -3.46
N GLN A 33 -31.10 52.56 -4.44
CA GLN A 33 -30.08 53.30 -5.22
C GLN A 33 -28.60 53.31 -4.78
N GLY A 34 -27.76 52.79 -5.69
CA GLY A 34 -26.31 52.98 -5.74
C GLY A 34 -25.68 52.10 -6.83
N ARG A 35 -25.58 52.60 -8.07
CA ARG A 35 -24.82 51.96 -9.16
C ARG A 35 -23.33 52.04 -8.83
N GLY A 36 -22.67 50.89 -8.72
CA GLY A 36 -21.22 50.78 -8.68
C GLY A 36 -20.79 49.64 -9.60
N THR A 37 -20.24 49.99 -10.76
CA THR A 37 -19.52 49.08 -11.66
C THR A 37 -18.28 48.56 -10.95
N ILE A 38 -18.27 47.30 -10.55
CA ILE A 38 -17.06 46.62 -10.05
C ILE A 38 -16.37 46.03 -11.28
N HIS A 39 -15.28 46.67 -11.71
CA HIS A 39 -14.34 46.07 -12.63
C HIS A 39 -13.79 44.79 -11.99
N ALA A 40 -14.03 43.64 -12.63
CA ALA A 40 -13.35 42.41 -12.30
C ALA A 40 -11.89 42.54 -12.74
N GLU A 41 -10.99 42.76 -11.77
CA GLU A 41 -9.56 42.57 -11.98
C GLU A 41 -9.28 41.08 -12.26
N PRO A 42 -8.38 40.75 -13.20
CA PRO A 42 -8.03 39.37 -13.48
C PRO A 42 -7.36 38.74 -12.25
N PRO A 43 -7.56 37.44 -11.97
CA PRO A 43 -6.96 36.80 -10.81
C PRO A 43 -5.44 36.84 -10.92
N ASP A 44 -4.86 37.52 -9.94
CA ASP A 44 -3.44 37.66 -9.67
C ASP A 44 -2.75 36.28 -9.62
N GLN A 45 -1.76 36.10 -10.48
CA GLN A 45 -0.89 34.92 -10.55
C GLN A 45 0.00 34.86 -9.30
N ARG A 46 -0.58 34.47 -8.16
CA ARG A 46 0.22 34.13 -6.98
C ARG A 46 0.99 32.85 -7.29
N GLN A 47 2.28 33.03 -7.58
CA GLN A 47 3.30 32.01 -7.67
C GLN A 47 3.11 30.97 -6.56
N ARG A 48 2.74 29.76 -6.97
CA ARG A 48 2.53 28.62 -6.10
C ARG A 48 3.89 28.11 -5.65
N LYS A 49 4.34 28.52 -4.45
CA LYS A 49 5.50 27.89 -3.81
C LYS A 49 5.09 26.52 -3.28
N VAL A 50 5.28 25.49 -4.10
CA VAL A 50 5.56 24.15 -3.58
C VAL A 50 6.86 24.28 -2.78
N SER A 51 6.87 23.79 -1.53
CA SER A 51 8.09 23.74 -0.72
C SER A 51 9.09 22.82 -1.42
N THR A 52 10.05 23.41 -2.13
CA THR A 52 11.17 22.69 -2.75
C THR A 52 12.13 22.31 -1.63
N THR A 53 11.95 21.13 -1.06
CA THR A 53 12.98 20.49 -0.25
C THR A 53 14.09 20.05 -1.20
N GLU A 54 15.36 20.32 -0.85
CA GLU A 54 16.48 19.85 -1.65
C GLU A 54 16.43 18.31 -1.79
N PRO A 55 16.79 17.76 -2.97
CA PRO A 55 16.76 16.32 -3.18
C PRO A 55 17.79 15.62 -2.29
N THR A 56 17.36 14.55 -1.63
CA THR A 56 18.24 13.68 -0.82
C THR A 56 19.22 12.89 -1.69
N ALA A 57 20.27 12.34 -1.07
CA ALA A 57 21.23 11.48 -1.78
C ALA A 57 20.54 10.26 -2.41
N ALA A 58 19.55 9.68 -1.74
CA ALA A 58 18.72 8.61 -2.27
C ALA A 58 17.97 9.02 -3.55
N HIS A 59 17.30 10.18 -3.54
CA HIS A 59 16.60 10.69 -4.72
C HIS A 59 17.54 10.97 -5.89
N VAL A 60 18.72 11.53 -5.63
CA VAL A 60 19.75 11.76 -6.66
C VAL A 60 20.25 10.43 -7.24
N ALA A 61 20.53 9.44 -6.39
CA ALA A 61 20.97 8.12 -6.82
C ALA A 61 19.92 7.40 -7.68
N ILE A 62 18.64 7.45 -7.28
CA ILE A 62 17.52 6.94 -8.06
C ILE A 62 17.51 7.58 -9.45
N GLY A 63 17.66 8.91 -9.52
CA GLY A 63 17.63 9.61 -10.79
C GLY A 63 18.78 9.21 -11.72
N HIS A 64 19.99 9.11 -11.17
CA HIS A 64 21.16 8.66 -11.93
C HIS A 64 21.01 7.21 -12.43
N ASP A 65 20.55 6.29 -11.58
CA ASP A 65 20.34 4.89 -11.96
C ASP A 65 19.22 4.76 -12.98
N ALA A 66 18.12 5.51 -12.84
CA ALA A 66 17.03 5.51 -13.81
C ALA A 66 17.48 6.03 -15.19
N ALA A 67 18.23 7.14 -15.23
CA ALA A 67 18.77 7.66 -16.49
C ALA A 67 19.75 6.68 -17.16
N ARG A 68 20.58 6.00 -16.38
CA ARG A 68 21.58 5.03 -16.86
C ARG A 68 20.95 3.71 -17.33
N LEU A 69 20.04 3.15 -16.55
CA LEU A 69 19.50 1.80 -16.77
C LEU A 69 18.28 1.80 -17.70
N LEU A 70 17.52 2.90 -17.74
CA LEU A 70 16.29 2.99 -18.53
C LEU A 70 16.42 3.80 -19.82
N GLY A 71 17.64 4.15 -20.26
CA GLY A 71 17.86 5.03 -21.41
C GLY A 71 17.23 4.59 -22.74
N GLU A 72 16.89 3.31 -22.90
CA GLU A 72 16.19 2.78 -24.08
C GLU A 72 14.66 2.70 -23.95
N PHE A 73 14.12 3.08 -22.79
CA PHE A 73 12.70 2.98 -22.47
C PHE A 73 12.07 4.37 -22.33
N SER A 74 10.74 4.38 -22.45
CA SER A 74 9.90 5.50 -22.01
C SER A 74 9.00 4.98 -20.89
N PRO A 75 9.31 5.26 -19.62
CA PRO A 75 8.56 4.71 -18.50
C PRO A 75 7.17 5.33 -18.37
N ILE A 76 6.19 4.49 -18.04
CA ILE A 76 4.83 4.87 -17.66
C ILE A 76 4.54 4.22 -16.30
N ILE A 77 4.35 5.03 -15.27
CA ILE A 77 4.00 4.56 -13.93
C ILE A 77 2.48 4.50 -13.81
N LEU A 78 1.95 3.35 -13.42
CA LEU A 78 0.51 3.15 -13.21
C LEU A 78 0.25 2.88 -11.74
N SER A 79 -0.61 3.66 -11.10
CA SER A 79 -0.97 3.45 -9.70
C SER A 79 -2.37 3.94 -9.40
N ASN A 80 -3.02 3.40 -8.36
CA ASN A 80 -4.36 3.84 -7.98
C ASN A 80 -4.44 5.33 -7.59
N ARG A 81 -3.36 5.89 -7.02
CA ARG A 81 -3.30 7.29 -6.57
C ARG A 81 -2.13 8.01 -7.20
N ALA A 82 -2.38 9.22 -7.69
CA ALA A 82 -1.35 10.10 -8.21
C ALA A 82 -0.43 10.63 -7.09
N PRO A 83 0.82 11.03 -7.41
CA PRO A 83 1.76 11.59 -6.44
C PRO A 83 1.34 13.00 -6.02
N LEU A 84 0.47 13.65 -6.80
CA LEU A 84 -0.16 14.94 -6.48
C LEU A 84 -1.66 14.82 -6.73
N THR A 85 -2.47 15.30 -5.79
CA THR A 85 -3.93 15.34 -5.91
C THR A 85 -4.39 16.80 -6.08
N PRO A 86 -5.16 17.13 -7.14
CA PRO A 86 -5.80 18.43 -7.27
C PRO A 86 -6.95 18.57 -6.27
N THR A 87 -7.06 19.73 -5.64
CA THR A 87 -8.24 20.13 -4.86
C THR A 87 -9.24 20.86 -5.74
N THR A 88 -10.48 21.00 -5.25
CA THR A 88 -11.54 21.80 -5.90
C THR A 88 -11.16 23.28 -6.05
N GLU A 89 -10.26 23.78 -5.19
CA GLU A 89 -9.69 25.13 -5.27
C GLU A 89 -8.49 25.21 -6.25
N GLY A 90 -8.20 24.12 -6.96
CA GLY A 90 -7.10 24.02 -7.91
C GLY A 90 -5.71 23.90 -7.29
N ARG A 91 -5.58 23.71 -5.97
CA ARG A 91 -4.29 23.48 -5.29
C ARG A 91 -3.83 22.04 -5.53
N LEU A 92 -2.53 21.83 -5.67
CA LEU A 92 -1.95 20.48 -5.70
C LEU A 92 -1.48 20.10 -4.30
N VAL A 93 -1.93 18.94 -3.82
CA VAL A 93 -1.54 18.38 -2.53
C VAL A 93 -0.66 17.15 -2.79
N PRO A 94 0.57 17.11 -2.24
CA PRO A 94 1.42 15.93 -2.38
C PRO A 94 0.81 14.71 -1.69
N GLY A 95 0.96 13.55 -2.33
CA GLY A 95 0.74 12.27 -1.69
C GLY A 95 1.72 12.06 -0.54
N ALA A 96 1.25 11.52 0.57
CA ALA A 96 2.08 11.20 1.72
C ALA A 96 2.84 9.86 1.52
N GLY A 97 4.08 9.79 2.00
CA GLY A 97 4.86 8.55 2.13
C GLY A 97 6.15 8.51 1.29
N GLY A 98 7.19 7.84 1.83
CA GLY A 98 8.51 7.73 1.19
C GLY A 98 8.51 6.98 -0.15
N LEU A 99 7.61 6.00 -0.31
CA LEU A 99 7.44 5.26 -1.56
C LEU A 99 6.99 6.15 -2.73
N VAL A 100 6.03 7.05 -2.47
CA VAL A 100 5.54 8.00 -3.48
C VAL A 100 6.66 8.93 -3.91
N LYS A 101 7.48 9.40 -2.96
CA LYS A 101 8.65 10.24 -3.24
C LYS A 101 9.71 9.51 -4.08
N ALA A 102 10.04 8.27 -3.76
CA ALA A 102 11.02 7.50 -4.52
C ALA A 102 10.59 7.24 -5.97
N LEU A 103 9.32 6.86 -6.19
CA LEU A 103 8.76 6.73 -7.54
C LEU A 103 8.67 8.08 -8.26
N THR A 104 8.43 9.18 -7.54
CA THR A 104 8.47 10.55 -8.07
C THR A 104 9.89 10.90 -8.54
N SER A 105 10.94 10.54 -7.81
CA SER A 105 12.33 10.75 -8.25
C SER A 105 12.68 9.97 -9.51
N LEU A 106 12.23 8.72 -9.61
CA LEU A 106 12.34 7.95 -10.86
C LEU A 106 11.60 8.63 -12.00
N ALA A 107 10.39 9.13 -11.74
CA ALA A 107 9.56 9.80 -12.73
C ALA A 107 10.21 11.11 -13.22
N SER A 108 10.71 11.95 -12.31
CA SER A 108 11.42 13.19 -12.65
C SER A 108 12.67 12.93 -13.49
N ALA A 109 13.50 11.95 -13.10
CA ALA A 109 14.75 11.67 -13.80
C ALA A 109 14.58 11.08 -15.21
N THR A 110 13.47 10.39 -15.44
CA THR A 110 13.17 9.76 -16.74
C THR A 110 12.10 10.51 -17.53
N ARG A 111 11.53 11.58 -16.95
CA ARG A 111 10.33 12.26 -17.43
C ARG A 111 9.18 11.27 -17.68
N ALA A 112 9.04 10.29 -16.79
CA ALA A 112 8.05 9.23 -16.91
C ALA A 112 6.64 9.80 -16.94
N THR A 113 5.77 9.18 -17.73
CA THR A 113 4.35 9.51 -17.67
C THR A 113 3.72 8.81 -16.46
N TRP A 114 2.98 9.54 -15.62
CA TRP A 114 2.24 8.94 -14.52
C TRP A 114 0.76 8.85 -14.87
N VAL A 115 0.13 7.70 -14.67
CA VAL A 115 -1.31 7.50 -14.88
C VAL A 115 -1.95 6.93 -13.61
N SER A 116 -3.05 7.55 -13.18
CA SER A 116 -3.84 7.08 -12.02
C SER A 116 -5.34 7.13 -12.25
N ALA A 117 -6.13 6.39 -11.45
CA ALA A 117 -7.59 6.52 -11.46
C ALA A 117 -8.04 7.92 -11.02
N ALA A 118 -9.13 8.43 -11.60
CA ALA A 118 -9.78 9.67 -11.16
C ALA A 118 -10.76 9.42 -10.01
N ARG A 119 -10.32 9.64 -8.78
CA ARG A 119 -11.04 9.23 -7.56
C ARG A 119 -11.95 10.35 -7.04
N THR A 120 -11.53 11.60 -7.18
CA THR A 120 -12.29 12.79 -6.77
C THR A 120 -12.92 13.51 -7.96
N ASP A 121 -13.87 14.42 -7.70
CA ASP A 121 -14.47 15.22 -8.77
C ASP A 121 -13.43 16.10 -9.47
N ALA A 122 -12.51 16.70 -8.72
CA ALA A 122 -11.40 17.49 -9.29
C ALA A 122 -10.48 16.64 -10.19
N GLU A 123 -10.17 15.41 -9.79
CA GLU A 123 -9.39 14.49 -10.65
C GLU A 123 -10.17 14.08 -11.91
N ARG A 124 -11.50 13.91 -11.80
CA ARG A 124 -12.38 13.60 -12.96
C ARG A 124 -12.48 14.77 -13.93
N GLU A 125 -12.55 16.00 -13.45
CA GLU A 125 -12.52 17.20 -14.30
C GLU A 125 -11.23 17.26 -15.12
N VAL A 126 -10.07 17.03 -14.48
CA VAL A 126 -8.77 16.94 -15.16
C VAL A 126 -8.75 15.78 -16.16
N ALA A 127 -9.25 14.60 -15.79
CA ALA A 127 -9.31 13.44 -16.68
C ALA A 127 -10.14 13.73 -17.95
N ASN A 128 -11.30 14.37 -17.79
CA ASN A 128 -12.20 14.71 -18.90
C ASN A 128 -11.65 15.81 -19.81
N ALA A 129 -10.85 16.73 -19.28
CA ALA A 129 -10.13 17.71 -20.10
C ALA A 129 -9.04 17.04 -20.97
N GLY A 130 -8.55 15.87 -20.57
CA GLY A 130 -7.53 15.10 -21.31
C GLY A 130 -6.11 15.66 -21.21
N VAL A 131 -5.91 16.74 -20.44
CA VAL A 131 -4.63 17.43 -20.25
C VAL A 131 -3.95 16.94 -18.97
N PRO A 132 -2.63 16.72 -18.95
CA PRO A 132 -1.93 16.33 -17.73
C PRO A 132 -1.82 17.50 -16.76
N ILE A 133 -1.67 17.20 -15.47
CA ILE A 133 -1.05 18.14 -14.52
C ILE A 133 0.46 17.95 -14.55
N SER A 134 1.20 19.04 -14.36
CA SER A 134 2.65 18.99 -14.18
C SER A 134 2.98 18.61 -12.74
N SER A 135 4.00 17.78 -12.53
CA SER A 135 4.50 17.49 -11.18
C SER A 135 5.08 18.73 -10.49
N GLU A 136 5.66 19.63 -11.28
CA GLU A 136 6.18 20.93 -10.85
C GLU A 136 6.01 21.96 -11.98
N ASP A 137 5.59 23.19 -11.66
CA ASP A 137 5.41 24.23 -12.66
C ASP A 137 6.77 24.80 -13.11
N GLY A 138 7.05 24.76 -14.41
CA GLY A 138 8.24 25.40 -15.00
C GLY A 138 9.60 24.73 -14.73
N SER A 139 9.60 23.52 -14.14
CA SER A 139 10.81 22.75 -13.83
C SER A 139 11.21 21.84 -14.99
N GLU A 140 12.51 21.78 -15.33
CA GLU A 140 13.03 20.79 -16.28
C GLU A 140 12.92 19.35 -15.76
N GLN A 141 12.71 19.17 -14.45
CA GLN A 141 12.49 17.88 -13.79
C GLN A 141 11.01 17.50 -13.69
N ALA A 142 10.13 18.31 -14.28
CA ALA A 142 8.70 18.06 -14.28
C ALA A 142 8.33 16.87 -15.19
N PHE A 143 7.35 16.09 -14.73
CA PHE A 143 6.80 14.97 -15.47
C PHE A 143 5.26 15.05 -15.52
N PRO A 144 4.64 14.51 -16.59
CA PRO A 144 3.20 14.63 -16.77
C PRO A 144 2.43 13.59 -15.95
N ILE A 145 1.39 14.04 -15.24
CA ILE A 145 0.47 13.20 -14.49
C ILE A 145 -0.90 13.26 -15.16
N TYR A 146 -1.39 12.09 -15.56
CA TYR A 146 -2.69 11.91 -16.19
C TYR A 146 -3.63 11.12 -15.29
N PHE A 147 -4.91 11.45 -15.38
CA PHE A 147 -5.97 10.69 -14.73
C PHE A 147 -6.77 9.91 -15.78
N ALA A 148 -7.05 8.65 -15.49
CA ALA A 148 -7.98 7.83 -16.25
C ALA A 148 -9.41 8.19 -15.81
N PRO A 149 -10.31 8.52 -16.75
CA PRO A 149 -11.69 8.86 -16.40
C PRO A 149 -12.39 7.62 -15.84
N THR A 150 -12.88 7.72 -14.62
CA THR A 150 -13.61 6.65 -13.94
C THR A 150 -14.94 7.17 -13.43
N ASP A 151 -16.01 6.43 -13.73
CA ASP A 151 -17.33 6.69 -13.12
C ASP A 151 -17.25 6.58 -11.59
N PRO A 152 -17.87 7.49 -10.82
CA PRO A 152 -17.79 7.47 -9.36
C PRO A 152 -18.26 6.16 -8.73
N GLU A 153 -19.32 5.54 -9.27
CA GLU A 153 -19.86 4.29 -8.75
C GLU A 153 -18.95 3.11 -9.12
N ALA A 154 -18.46 3.06 -10.36
CA ALA A 154 -17.45 2.07 -10.76
C ALA A 154 -16.20 2.14 -9.87
N TYR A 155 -15.71 3.34 -9.54
CA TYR A 155 -14.58 3.50 -8.63
C TYR A 155 -14.92 3.05 -7.19
N ARG A 156 -16.12 3.36 -6.69
CA ARG A 156 -16.57 2.90 -5.36
C ARG A 156 -16.62 1.38 -5.30
N LEU A 157 -17.20 0.71 -6.30
CA LEU A 157 -17.24 -0.75 -6.40
C LEU A 157 -15.82 -1.35 -6.50
N HIS A 158 -14.96 -0.76 -7.32
CA HIS A 158 -13.56 -1.16 -7.45
C HIS A 158 -12.80 -1.07 -6.12
N TYR A 159 -12.89 0.07 -5.42
CA TYR A 159 -12.02 0.36 -4.28
C TYR A 159 -12.61 -0.13 -2.95
N SER A 160 -13.88 0.18 -2.69
CA SER A 160 -14.53 -0.04 -1.40
C SER A 160 -15.26 -1.38 -1.31
N VAL A 161 -15.40 -2.13 -2.41
CA VAL A 161 -16.02 -3.48 -2.41
C VAL A 161 -15.04 -4.57 -2.84
N ILE A 162 -14.26 -4.35 -3.90
CA ILE A 162 -13.31 -5.38 -4.38
C ILE A 162 -11.91 -5.21 -3.80
N SER A 163 -11.32 -4.02 -3.90
CA SER A 163 -9.91 -3.86 -3.51
C SER A 163 -9.70 -4.03 -2.01
N ASN A 164 -10.44 -3.30 -1.16
CA ASN A 164 -10.13 -3.23 0.27
C ASN A 164 -10.82 -4.27 1.18
N PRO A 165 -12.07 -4.72 0.94
CA PRO A 165 -12.64 -5.77 1.78
C PRO A 165 -12.56 -7.17 1.14
N LEU A 166 -12.22 -7.29 -0.16
CA LEU A 166 -12.03 -8.57 -0.81
C LEU A 166 -10.54 -8.91 -1.03
N ILE A 167 -9.84 -8.19 -1.90
CA ILE A 167 -8.44 -8.50 -2.24
C ILE A 167 -7.51 -8.26 -1.03
N TRP A 168 -7.57 -7.10 -0.39
CA TRP A 168 -6.74 -6.84 0.80
C TRP A 168 -6.93 -7.90 1.89
N PHE A 169 -8.16 -8.34 2.16
CA PHE A 169 -8.45 -9.37 3.16
C PHE A 169 -7.92 -10.75 2.74
N ALA A 170 -7.96 -11.08 1.45
CA ALA A 170 -7.32 -12.28 0.91
C ALA A 170 -5.80 -12.26 1.16
N HIS A 171 -5.15 -11.12 0.91
CA HIS A 171 -3.71 -10.95 1.06
C HIS A 171 -3.25 -10.93 2.53
N HIS A 172 -4.11 -10.53 3.47
CA HIS A 172 -3.75 -10.37 4.88
C HIS A 172 -4.39 -11.39 5.83
N TYR A 173 -5.06 -12.41 5.30
CA TYR A 173 -5.69 -13.48 6.09
C TYR A 173 -6.69 -12.99 7.14
N LEU A 174 -7.52 -12.01 6.76
CA LEU A 174 -8.36 -11.28 7.73
C LEU A 174 -9.76 -11.87 7.94
N TRP A 175 -10.16 -12.87 7.15
CA TRP A 175 -11.50 -13.44 7.28
C TRP A 175 -11.58 -14.45 8.40
N ASN A 176 -12.68 -14.38 9.16
CA ASN A 176 -13.18 -15.54 9.83
C ASN A 176 -13.83 -16.47 8.78
N ILE A 177 -13.05 -17.40 8.24
CA ILE A 177 -13.47 -18.29 7.14
C ILE A 177 -14.73 -19.13 7.42
N SER A 178 -15.17 -19.20 8.68
CA SER A 178 -16.42 -19.86 9.05
C SER A 178 -17.67 -19.02 8.73
N LEU A 179 -17.51 -17.71 8.56
CA LEU A 179 -18.60 -16.73 8.37
C LEU A 179 -18.40 -15.85 7.13
N GLU A 180 -17.16 -15.67 6.69
CA GLU A 180 -16.77 -14.70 5.66
C GLU A 180 -15.70 -15.27 4.72
N PRO A 181 -15.60 -14.76 3.49
CA PRO A 181 -16.50 -13.79 2.87
C PRO A 181 -17.77 -14.45 2.33
N ASN A 182 -18.87 -13.70 2.28
CA ASN A 182 -20.06 -14.07 1.52
C ASN A 182 -19.94 -13.50 0.10
N ILE A 183 -19.52 -14.33 -0.86
CA ILE A 183 -19.42 -13.94 -2.27
C ILE A 183 -20.79 -14.06 -2.94
N ASP A 184 -21.59 -13.01 -2.79
CA ASP A 184 -22.94 -12.93 -3.35
C ASP A 184 -22.97 -12.23 -4.72
N ARG A 185 -24.19 -11.99 -5.23
CA ARG A 185 -24.40 -11.27 -6.50
C ARG A 185 -23.78 -9.88 -6.50
N GLY A 186 -23.82 -9.16 -5.38
CA GLY A 186 -23.25 -7.82 -5.27
C GLY A 186 -21.74 -7.81 -5.45
N ILE A 187 -21.04 -8.84 -4.95
CA ILE A 187 -19.60 -9.01 -5.18
C ILE A 187 -19.28 -9.30 -6.65
N TYR A 188 -20.08 -10.11 -7.34
CA TYR A 188 -19.92 -10.33 -8.78
C TYR A 188 -20.19 -9.08 -9.62
N GLU A 189 -21.23 -8.31 -9.28
CA GLU A 189 -21.52 -7.01 -9.92
C GLU A 189 -20.38 -6.02 -9.69
N ALA A 190 -19.88 -5.88 -8.46
CA ALA A 190 -18.75 -5.02 -8.15
C ALA A 190 -17.45 -5.42 -8.87
N TRP A 191 -17.25 -6.72 -9.10
CA TRP A 191 -16.13 -7.22 -9.90
C TRP A 191 -16.25 -6.81 -11.37
N LEU A 192 -17.43 -6.97 -11.95
CA LEU A 192 -17.70 -6.70 -13.37
C LEU A 192 -17.75 -5.19 -13.66
N ASP A 193 -18.53 -4.45 -12.89
CA ASP A 193 -18.87 -3.05 -13.14
C ASP A 193 -17.94 -2.07 -12.41
N GLY A 194 -17.14 -2.57 -11.46
CA GLY A 194 -16.14 -1.80 -10.75
C GLY A 194 -14.72 -2.20 -11.11
N TYR A 195 -14.25 -3.32 -10.56
CA TYR A 195 -12.82 -3.66 -10.59
C TYR A 195 -12.25 -3.80 -12.01
N ARG A 196 -12.99 -4.49 -12.89
CA ARG A 196 -12.62 -4.61 -14.31
C ARG A 196 -12.71 -3.29 -15.06
N VAL A 197 -13.75 -2.49 -14.81
CA VAL A 197 -13.97 -1.19 -15.48
C VAL A 197 -12.84 -0.21 -15.18
N VAL A 198 -12.44 -0.08 -13.91
CA VAL A 198 -11.35 0.84 -13.51
C VAL A 198 -10.00 0.38 -14.05
N ASN A 199 -9.69 -0.92 -14.01
CA ASN A 199 -8.47 -1.46 -14.62
C ASN A 199 -8.43 -1.20 -16.13
N ALA A 200 -9.56 -1.35 -16.83
CA ALA A 200 -9.66 -1.05 -18.26
C ALA A 200 -9.46 0.44 -18.55
N ALA A 201 -10.09 1.34 -17.79
CA ALA A 201 -9.92 2.77 -17.96
C ALA A 201 -8.46 3.22 -17.83
N ILE A 202 -7.73 2.66 -16.84
CA ILE A 202 -6.30 2.93 -16.66
C ILE A 202 -5.48 2.36 -17.82
N ALA A 203 -5.74 1.12 -18.23
CA ALA A 203 -5.06 0.51 -19.37
C ALA A 203 -5.26 1.32 -20.65
N ASP A 204 -6.49 1.73 -20.95
CA ASP A 204 -6.83 2.53 -22.14
C ASP A 204 -6.11 3.88 -22.11
N ARG A 205 -6.10 4.57 -20.96
CA ARG A 205 -5.37 5.82 -20.81
C ARG A 205 -3.87 5.62 -21.01
N ALA A 206 -3.28 4.61 -20.39
CA ALA A 206 -1.87 4.31 -20.55
C ALA A 206 -1.51 3.94 -22.00
N LEU A 207 -2.34 3.17 -22.69
CA LEU A 207 -2.15 2.76 -24.09
C LEU A 207 -2.25 3.93 -25.07
N SER A 208 -3.18 4.86 -24.85
CA SER A 208 -3.28 6.08 -25.66
C SER A 208 -1.99 6.91 -25.61
N LEU A 209 -1.40 7.04 -24.43
CA LEU A 209 -0.17 7.79 -24.20
C LEU A 209 1.06 7.05 -24.73
N ALA A 210 1.09 5.72 -24.58
CA ALA A 210 2.23 4.89 -24.97
C ALA A 210 2.56 4.95 -26.47
N ARG A 211 1.55 5.18 -27.33
CA ARG A 211 1.71 5.28 -28.79
C ARG A 211 2.49 6.53 -29.24
N GLU A 212 2.55 7.54 -28.38
CA GLU A 212 3.21 8.82 -28.67
C GLU A 212 4.64 8.87 -28.10
N LEU A 213 5.07 7.82 -27.39
CA LEU A 213 6.36 7.81 -26.72
C LEU A 213 7.52 7.58 -27.71
N PRO A 214 8.67 8.25 -27.49
CA PRO A 214 9.80 8.21 -28.40
C PRO A 214 10.59 6.90 -28.34
N ARG A 215 10.43 6.11 -27.29
CA ARG A 215 11.17 4.86 -27.06
C ARG A 215 10.22 3.73 -26.64
N ARG A 216 10.77 2.53 -26.51
CA ARG A 216 10.01 1.33 -26.13
C ARG A 216 9.27 1.60 -24.79
N PRO A 217 7.93 1.45 -24.73
CA PRO A 217 7.19 1.66 -23.50
C PRO A 217 7.60 0.66 -22.40
N LEU A 218 7.86 1.19 -21.21
CA LEU A 218 8.05 0.42 -19.98
C LEU A 218 6.94 0.76 -19.00
N PHE A 219 6.04 -0.17 -18.72
CA PHE A 219 4.94 0.02 -17.78
C PHE A 219 5.36 -0.48 -16.39
N LEU A 220 5.32 0.42 -15.41
CA LEU A 220 5.62 0.15 -13.99
C LEU A 220 4.31 0.22 -13.20
N THR A 221 3.61 -0.91 -13.11
CA THR A 221 2.30 -1.01 -12.46
C THR A 221 2.45 -1.27 -10.97
N GLN A 222 1.71 -0.51 -10.16
CA GLN A 222 1.80 -0.55 -8.71
C GLN A 222 0.53 -1.12 -8.08
N ASP A 223 0.75 -2.14 -7.27
CA ASP A 223 -0.14 -2.63 -6.22
C ASP A 223 -1.43 -3.34 -6.66
N TYR A 224 -2.16 -3.88 -5.68
CA TYR A 224 -3.25 -4.84 -5.85
C TYR A 224 -4.54 -4.28 -6.47
N GLN A 225 -4.66 -2.95 -6.59
CA GLN A 225 -5.82 -2.36 -7.24
C GLN A 225 -5.75 -2.60 -8.77
N LEU A 226 -4.56 -2.80 -9.33
CA LEU A 226 -4.33 -2.79 -10.77
C LEU A 226 -3.99 -4.16 -11.38
N TYR A 227 -4.38 -5.27 -10.76
CA TYR A 227 -3.95 -6.60 -11.23
C TYR A 227 -4.38 -6.97 -12.64
N LEU A 228 -5.46 -6.42 -13.18
CA LEU A 228 -5.94 -6.76 -14.53
C LEU A 228 -5.37 -5.85 -15.62
N THR A 229 -4.82 -4.71 -15.24
CA THR A 229 -4.28 -3.70 -16.14
C THR A 229 -3.18 -4.25 -17.06
N PRO A 230 -2.21 -5.08 -16.60
CA PRO A 230 -1.11 -5.51 -17.45
C PRO A 230 -1.53 -6.45 -18.58
N GLU A 231 -2.55 -7.30 -18.41
CA GLU A 231 -3.07 -8.17 -19.49
C GLU A 231 -3.67 -7.36 -20.62
N LEU A 232 -4.45 -6.32 -20.30
CA LEU A 232 -5.04 -5.41 -21.28
C LEU A 232 -3.95 -4.66 -22.07
N ILE A 233 -2.90 -4.20 -21.39
CA ILE A 233 -1.76 -3.53 -22.02
C ILE A 233 -1.00 -4.50 -22.92
N ARG A 234 -0.67 -5.70 -22.43
CA ARG A 234 0.08 -6.72 -23.20
C ARG A 234 -0.66 -7.13 -24.46
N ALA A 235 -1.98 -7.27 -24.40
CA ALA A 235 -2.80 -7.63 -25.56
C ALA A 235 -2.71 -6.57 -26.67
N ALA A 236 -2.66 -5.28 -26.30
CA ALA A 236 -2.55 -4.18 -27.26
C ALA A 236 -1.10 -3.87 -27.69
N LEU A 237 -0.12 -4.10 -26.81
CA LEU A 237 1.31 -3.86 -27.04
C LEU A 237 2.14 -5.09 -26.65
N PRO A 238 2.19 -6.14 -27.49
CA PRO A 238 2.90 -7.39 -27.16
C PRO A 238 4.39 -7.20 -26.87
N ASP A 239 5.03 -6.19 -27.47
CA ASP A 239 6.46 -5.90 -27.35
C ASP A 239 6.82 -4.92 -26.22
N ALA A 240 5.83 -4.36 -25.50
CA ALA A 240 6.10 -3.49 -24.36
C ALA A 240 6.84 -4.23 -23.24
N VAL A 241 7.50 -3.50 -22.34
CA VAL A 241 8.07 -4.09 -21.12
C VAL A 241 7.13 -3.79 -19.96
N LEU A 242 6.75 -4.81 -19.22
CA LEU A 242 5.78 -4.67 -18.14
C LEU A 242 6.38 -5.21 -16.83
N GLN A 243 6.37 -4.39 -15.80
CA GLN A 243 6.64 -4.80 -14.43
C GLN A 243 5.44 -4.48 -13.54
N HIS A 244 5.07 -5.41 -12.66
CA HIS A 244 4.12 -5.15 -11.58
C HIS A 244 4.81 -5.31 -10.24
N PHE A 245 4.70 -4.32 -9.34
CA PHE A 245 5.18 -4.44 -7.97
C PHE A 245 4.00 -4.53 -7.00
N ILE A 246 4.00 -5.54 -6.13
CA ILE A 246 2.94 -5.85 -5.18
C ILE A 246 3.41 -5.47 -3.77
N HIS A 247 2.72 -4.52 -3.13
CA HIS A 247 3.18 -3.96 -1.85
C HIS A 247 2.67 -4.71 -0.62
N VAL A 248 1.66 -5.54 -0.80
CA VAL A 248 1.01 -6.38 0.22
C VAL A 248 1.58 -7.81 0.22
N PRO A 249 1.40 -8.60 1.29
CA PRO A 249 1.82 -10.00 1.30
C PRO A 249 1.14 -10.80 0.20
N TRP A 250 1.73 -11.91 -0.25
CA TRP A 250 1.07 -12.84 -1.17
C TRP A 250 0.58 -14.11 -0.45
N PRO A 251 -0.72 -14.44 -0.53
CA PRO A 251 -1.27 -15.57 0.20
C PRO A 251 -0.92 -16.92 -0.43
N GLU A 252 -0.91 -17.95 0.40
CA GLU A 252 -0.76 -19.33 -0.04
C GLU A 252 -1.94 -19.78 -0.93
N PRO A 253 -1.75 -20.79 -1.80
CA PRO A 253 -2.77 -21.25 -2.74
C PRO A 253 -4.10 -21.61 -2.10
N ARG A 254 -4.08 -22.27 -0.93
CA ARG A 254 -5.30 -22.71 -0.23
C ARG A 254 -6.16 -21.54 0.23
N TYR A 255 -5.54 -20.47 0.70
CA TYR A 255 -6.28 -19.29 1.15
C TYR A 255 -6.70 -18.43 -0.03
N PHE A 256 -5.87 -18.30 -1.07
CA PHE A 256 -6.25 -17.60 -2.30
C PHE A 256 -7.45 -18.23 -3.01
N LYS A 257 -7.72 -19.54 -2.78
CA LYS A 257 -8.92 -20.23 -3.27
C LYS A 257 -10.24 -19.74 -2.67
N VAL A 258 -10.21 -18.96 -1.59
CA VAL A 258 -11.40 -18.26 -1.07
C VAL A 258 -11.99 -17.33 -2.14
N LEU A 259 -11.14 -16.74 -2.98
CA LEU A 259 -11.59 -16.01 -4.16
C LEU A 259 -12.14 -16.99 -5.22
N PRO A 260 -13.33 -16.73 -5.79
CA PRO A 260 -13.89 -17.55 -6.86
C PRO A 260 -12.97 -17.61 -8.07
N THR A 261 -13.03 -18.71 -8.82
CA THR A 261 -12.27 -18.90 -10.07
C THR A 261 -12.44 -17.71 -11.04
N ALA A 262 -13.65 -17.16 -11.14
CA ALA A 262 -13.98 -16.01 -11.99
C ALA A 262 -13.24 -14.70 -11.62
N MET A 263 -12.59 -14.65 -10.45
CA MET A 263 -11.80 -13.51 -9.97
C MET A 263 -10.32 -13.85 -9.88
N ARG A 264 -9.97 -14.98 -9.24
CA ARG A 264 -8.55 -15.35 -9.04
C ARG A 264 -7.82 -15.67 -10.34
N GLU A 265 -8.48 -16.29 -11.33
CA GLU A 265 -7.82 -16.58 -12.61
C GLU A 265 -7.50 -15.30 -13.38
N PRO A 266 -8.44 -14.35 -13.59
CA PRO A 266 -8.10 -13.06 -14.19
C PRO A 266 -6.99 -12.31 -13.43
N ILE A 267 -6.96 -12.36 -12.10
CA ILE A 267 -5.88 -11.74 -11.31
C ILE A 267 -4.53 -12.35 -11.68
N LEU A 268 -4.43 -13.69 -11.68
CA LEU A 268 -3.18 -14.39 -12.03
C LEU A 268 -2.78 -14.15 -13.48
N LYS A 269 -3.74 -14.17 -14.43
CA LYS A 269 -3.49 -13.88 -15.85
C LYS A 269 -3.00 -12.44 -16.07
N GLY A 270 -3.66 -11.50 -15.40
CA GLY A 270 -3.29 -10.09 -15.34
C GLY A 270 -1.84 -9.90 -14.88
N LEU A 271 -1.47 -10.52 -13.77
CA LEU A 271 -0.10 -10.47 -13.25
C LEU A 271 0.91 -11.18 -14.17
N LEU A 272 0.59 -12.37 -14.69
CA LEU A 272 1.47 -13.13 -15.60
C LEU A 272 1.64 -12.49 -16.99
N ALA A 273 0.90 -11.42 -17.32
CA ALA A 273 1.13 -10.61 -18.51
C ALA A 273 2.41 -9.74 -18.41
N ASN A 274 2.94 -9.55 -17.20
CA ASN A 274 4.19 -8.85 -16.96
C ASN A 274 5.41 -9.68 -17.45
N ASP A 275 6.55 -9.00 -17.60
CA ASP A 275 7.86 -9.64 -17.75
C ASP A 275 8.50 -9.88 -16.38
N ILE A 276 8.25 -8.98 -15.41
CA ILE A 276 8.72 -9.08 -14.02
C ILE A 276 7.58 -8.79 -13.04
N ILE A 277 7.46 -9.61 -12.00
CA ILE A 277 6.57 -9.40 -10.85
C ILE A 277 7.47 -9.23 -9.62
N GLY A 278 7.44 -8.03 -9.03
CA GLY A 278 8.11 -7.71 -7.78
C GLY A 278 7.19 -7.91 -6.59
N LEU A 279 7.70 -8.57 -5.55
CA LEU A 279 7.06 -8.83 -4.27
C LEU A 279 8.00 -8.35 -3.14
N GLN A 280 7.51 -8.33 -1.90
CA GLN A 280 8.28 -7.80 -0.79
C GLN A 280 9.31 -8.79 -0.24
N THR A 281 8.88 -10.03 -0.02
CA THR A 281 9.68 -11.06 0.68
C THR A 281 9.95 -12.28 -0.19
N SER A 282 10.94 -13.08 0.21
CA SER A 282 11.19 -14.38 -0.42
C SER A 282 10.02 -15.36 -0.25
N LEU A 283 9.30 -15.27 0.88
CA LEU A 283 8.09 -16.08 1.14
C LEU A 283 6.95 -15.70 0.17
N ASP A 284 6.76 -14.41 -0.10
CA ASP A 284 5.74 -13.96 -1.05
C ASP A 284 6.04 -14.50 -2.47
N VAL A 285 7.32 -14.51 -2.87
CA VAL A 285 7.76 -15.10 -4.15
C VAL A 285 7.41 -16.59 -4.20
N HIS A 286 7.75 -17.34 -3.15
CA HIS A 286 7.44 -18.76 -3.05
C HIS A 286 5.92 -19.01 -3.13
N ASN A 287 5.12 -18.26 -2.38
CA ASN A 287 3.66 -18.39 -2.40
C ASN A 287 3.07 -18.06 -3.78
N PHE A 288 3.59 -17.05 -4.48
CA PHE A 288 3.15 -16.70 -5.83
C PHE A 288 3.43 -17.82 -6.83
N LEU A 289 4.64 -18.39 -6.79
CA LEU A 289 5.03 -19.51 -7.65
C LEU A 289 4.13 -20.72 -7.38
N ARG A 290 3.86 -21.05 -6.12
CA ARG A 290 2.92 -22.12 -5.76
C ARG A 290 1.50 -21.84 -6.23
N CYS A 291 1.03 -20.59 -6.20
CA CYS A 291 -0.26 -20.23 -6.78
C CYS A 291 -0.29 -20.47 -8.30
N CYS A 292 0.81 -20.18 -9.00
CA CYS A 292 0.91 -20.45 -10.44
C CYS A 292 0.90 -21.96 -10.76
N ASP A 293 1.60 -22.77 -9.98
CA ASP A 293 1.59 -24.22 -10.16
C ASP A 293 0.22 -24.81 -9.78
N GLU A 294 -0.22 -24.64 -8.53
CA GLU A 294 -1.40 -25.34 -7.99
C GLU A 294 -2.75 -24.82 -8.52
N LEU A 295 -2.85 -23.54 -8.91
CA LEU A 295 -4.11 -22.93 -9.32
C LEU A 295 -4.24 -22.78 -10.83
N MET A 296 -3.11 -22.69 -11.54
CA MET A 296 -3.08 -22.48 -13.00
C MET A 296 -2.45 -23.66 -13.75
N GLY A 297 -1.84 -24.64 -13.07
CA GLY A 297 -1.18 -25.78 -13.69
C GLY A 297 0.06 -25.40 -14.50
N LEU A 298 0.74 -24.31 -14.12
CA LEU A 298 1.86 -23.76 -14.88
C LEU A 298 3.18 -24.38 -14.45
N ARG A 299 4.11 -24.48 -15.41
CA ARG A 299 5.49 -24.88 -15.10
C ARG A 299 6.23 -23.73 -14.43
N VAL A 300 6.69 -23.99 -13.21
CA VAL A 300 7.49 -23.05 -12.41
C VAL A 300 8.91 -23.55 -12.27
N ALA A 301 9.87 -22.63 -12.40
CA ALA A 301 11.28 -22.83 -12.11
C ALA A 301 11.53 -22.14 -10.77
N GLU A 302 11.30 -22.88 -9.69
CA GLU A 302 11.22 -22.30 -8.35
C GLU A 302 12.57 -21.73 -7.87
N ALA A 303 13.66 -22.43 -8.16
CA ALA A 303 15.02 -22.00 -7.77
C ALA A 303 15.43 -20.68 -8.44
N GLU A 304 14.97 -20.46 -9.68
CA GLU A 304 15.25 -19.25 -10.47
C GLU A 304 14.19 -18.15 -10.27
N GLY A 305 13.10 -18.46 -9.57
CA GLY A 305 11.95 -17.59 -9.41
C GLY A 305 11.33 -17.21 -10.75
N ALA A 306 10.92 -18.19 -11.56
CA ALA A 306 10.33 -17.94 -12.88
C ALA A 306 9.14 -18.83 -13.20
N VAL A 307 8.22 -18.33 -14.04
CA VAL A 307 7.04 -19.05 -14.52
C VAL A 307 7.03 -19.03 -16.05
N LEU A 308 6.78 -20.17 -16.69
CA LEU A 308 6.55 -20.21 -18.14
C LEU A 308 5.06 -19.97 -18.43
N TYR A 309 4.73 -18.82 -19.03
CA TYR A 309 3.36 -18.42 -19.35
C TYR A 309 3.26 -17.84 -20.76
N GLY A 310 2.37 -18.40 -21.59
CA GLY A 310 2.16 -17.91 -22.97
C GLY A 310 3.43 -17.92 -23.83
N GLY A 311 4.34 -18.89 -23.61
CA GLY A 311 5.62 -18.98 -24.31
C GLY A 311 6.70 -17.99 -23.82
N ARG A 312 6.43 -17.21 -22.77
CA ARG A 312 7.37 -16.27 -22.16
C ARG A 312 7.78 -16.76 -20.77
N LEU A 313 9.02 -16.43 -20.38
CA LEU A 313 9.42 -16.50 -18.98
C LEU A 313 8.97 -15.21 -18.28
N VAL A 314 8.27 -15.38 -17.16
CA VAL A 314 7.87 -14.31 -16.25
C VAL A 314 8.69 -14.45 -14.99
N TRP A 315 9.44 -13.41 -14.63
CA TRP A 315 10.35 -13.44 -13.48
C TRP A 315 9.65 -12.94 -12.23
N ILE A 316 9.80 -13.68 -11.13
CA ILE A 316 9.23 -13.38 -9.82
C ILE A 316 10.38 -13.06 -8.88
N ARG A 317 10.34 -11.90 -8.24
CA ARG A 317 11.47 -11.34 -7.50
C ARG A 317 11.04 -10.69 -6.20
N ALA A 318 11.85 -10.83 -5.16
CA ALA A 318 11.69 -10.11 -3.91
C ALA A 318 12.53 -8.83 -3.97
N TYR A 319 11.89 -7.68 -3.81
CA TYR A 319 12.56 -6.40 -3.58
C TYR A 319 11.98 -5.76 -2.33
N PRO A 320 12.60 -5.94 -1.15
CA PRO A 320 12.07 -5.42 0.10
C PRO A 320 12.07 -3.89 0.07
N VAL A 321 10.88 -3.28 0.06
CA VAL A 321 10.76 -1.82 0.07
C VAL A 321 11.33 -1.23 1.34
N SER A 322 11.91 -0.04 1.23
CA SER A 322 12.51 0.66 2.36
C SER A 322 12.20 2.16 2.32
N ILE A 323 12.82 2.90 3.23
CA ILE A 323 12.63 4.33 3.41
C ILE A 323 13.79 5.13 2.82
N ASP A 324 13.55 6.42 2.58
CA ASP A 324 14.62 7.38 2.39
C ASP A 324 15.22 7.71 3.77
N PHE A 325 16.38 7.13 4.05
CA PHE A 325 17.05 7.25 5.34
C PHE A 325 17.35 8.71 5.69
N ASP A 326 17.95 9.45 4.76
CA ASP A 326 18.37 10.84 4.97
C ASP A 326 17.15 11.77 5.13
N ALA A 327 16.11 11.59 4.31
CA ALA A 327 14.89 12.38 4.44
C ALA A 327 14.23 12.18 5.81
N MET A 328 14.24 10.94 6.33
CA MET A 328 13.66 10.66 7.65
C MET A 328 14.47 11.28 8.78
N VAL A 329 15.80 11.25 8.70
CA VAL A 329 16.67 11.95 9.66
C VAL A 329 16.41 13.46 9.62
N GLN A 330 16.43 14.07 8.44
CA GLN A 330 16.17 15.51 8.26
C GLN A 330 14.79 15.92 8.78
N LEU A 331 13.75 15.16 8.47
CA LEU A 331 12.40 15.41 8.97
C LEU A 331 12.33 15.36 10.50
N SER A 332 13.06 14.41 11.10
CA SER A 332 13.12 14.24 12.55
C SER A 332 13.75 15.44 13.28
N GLU A 333 14.58 16.21 12.58
CA GLU A 333 15.25 17.41 13.12
C GLU A 333 14.46 18.69 12.86
N SER A 334 13.27 18.59 12.27
CA SER A 334 12.44 19.76 11.95
C SER A 334 11.90 20.46 13.22
N PRO A 335 11.75 21.80 13.20
CA PRO A 335 11.16 22.53 14.32
C PRO A 335 9.73 22.07 14.70
N ALA A 336 8.97 21.58 13.71
CA ALA A 336 7.63 21.06 13.94
C ALA A 336 7.65 19.75 14.76
N VAL A 337 8.62 18.86 14.51
CA VAL A 337 8.82 17.66 15.33
C VAL A 337 9.29 18.05 16.73
N GLN A 338 10.26 18.98 16.86
CA GLN A 338 10.76 19.41 18.16
C GLN A 338 9.66 20.00 19.06
N ALA A 339 8.77 20.82 18.51
CA ALA A 339 7.64 21.38 19.26
C ALA A 339 6.72 20.28 19.83
N ILE A 340 6.50 19.20 19.08
CA ILE A 340 5.70 18.06 19.55
C ILE A 340 6.49 17.22 20.57
N GLU A 341 7.81 17.08 20.43
CA GLU A 341 8.64 16.42 21.45
C GLU A 341 8.56 17.14 22.80
N ASP A 342 8.51 18.48 22.81
CA ASP A 342 8.34 19.27 24.02
C ASP A 342 6.97 19.02 24.66
N GLU A 343 5.90 18.87 23.86
CA GLU A 343 4.59 18.41 24.36
C GLU A 343 4.68 17.01 24.96
N VAL A 344 5.39 16.08 24.30
CA VAL A 344 5.58 14.70 24.75
C VAL A 344 6.31 14.67 26.09
N ALA A 345 7.36 15.47 26.25
CA ALA A 345 8.14 15.56 27.49
C ALA A 345 7.31 15.98 28.71
N ALA A 346 6.22 16.74 28.51
CA ALA A 346 5.36 17.21 29.59
C ALA A 346 4.49 16.11 30.24
N TRP A 347 4.23 15.00 29.54
CA TRP A 347 3.36 13.92 30.04
C TRP A 347 3.98 12.52 29.98
N ARG A 348 5.08 12.34 29.24
CA ARG A 348 5.73 11.05 29.09
C ARG A 348 6.21 10.53 30.46
N PRO A 349 5.87 9.28 30.85
CA PRO A 349 6.35 8.70 32.10
C PRO A 349 7.80 8.22 31.96
N GLU A 350 8.30 7.41 32.90
CA GLU A 350 9.68 6.90 32.86
C GLU A 350 9.98 6.13 31.57
N LYS A 351 9.08 5.24 31.14
CA LYS A 351 9.21 4.43 29.92
C LYS A 351 7.98 4.57 29.03
N LEU A 352 8.20 4.59 27.72
CA LEU A 352 7.15 4.75 26.73
C LEU A 352 7.16 3.61 25.72
N VAL A 353 6.04 2.89 25.64
CA VAL A 353 5.73 1.99 24.53
C VAL A 353 5.02 2.80 23.45
N VAL A 354 5.51 2.78 22.22
CA VAL A 354 4.90 3.49 21.09
C VAL A 354 4.40 2.51 20.06
N ARG A 355 3.31 2.89 19.41
CA ARG A 355 2.81 2.28 18.19
C ARG A 355 2.17 3.33 17.31
N VAL A 356 2.52 3.28 16.04
CA VAL A 356 2.03 4.22 15.01
C VAL A 356 1.50 3.37 13.87
N ASP A 357 0.21 3.47 13.59
CA ASP A 357 -0.44 2.59 12.62
C ASP A 357 -1.63 3.27 11.96
N ARG A 358 -2.08 2.69 10.84
CA ARG A 358 -3.45 2.92 10.37
C ARG A 358 -4.42 2.08 11.19
N THR A 359 -5.66 2.52 11.30
CA THR A 359 -6.75 1.74 11.92
C THR A 359 -7.22 0.62 10.98
N ASP A 360 -6.32 -0.30 10.66
CA ASP A 360 -6.54 -1.43 9.76
C ASP A 360 -6.48 -2.74 10.57
N PRO A 361 -7.43 -3.67 10.37
CA PRO A 361 -7.42 -4.98 11.06
C PRO A 361 -6.10 -5.74 10.94
N ALA A 362 -5.37 -5.61 9.81
CA ALA A 362 -4.06 -6.23 9.62
C ALA A 362 -3.01 -5.76 10.63
N LYS A 363 -3.16 -4.56 11.20
CA LYS A 363 -2.21 -3.99 12.17
C LYS A 363 -2.36 -4.56 13.59
N ASN A 364 -3.35 -5.43 13.83
CA ASN A 364 -3.47 -6.21 15.07
C ASN A 364 -3.48 -5.37 16.37
N LEU A 365 -4.06 -4.18 16.26
CA LEU A 365 -4.15 -3.15 17.28
C LEU A 365 -4.73 -3.67 18.60
N VAL A 366 -5.82 -4.44 18.52
CA VAL A 366 -6.53 -4.96 19.71
C VAL A 366 -5.63 -5.90 20.51
N ARG A 367 -5.00 -6.89 19.87
CA ARG A 367 -4.07 -7.81 20.56
C ARG A 367 -2.86 -7.08 21.14
N GLY A 368 -2.36 -6.05 20.45
CA GLY A 368 -1.30 -5.20 21.00
C GLY A 368 -1.70 -4.50 22.29
N PHE A 369 -2.96 -4.02 22.40
CA PHE A 369 -3.47 -3.44 23.64
C PHE A 369 -3.73 -4.49 24.72
N LEU A 370 -4.23 -5.68 24.36
CA LEU A 370 -4.42 -6.78 25.30
C LEU A 370 -3.08 -7.28 25.87
N ALA A 371 -2.02 -7.28 25.07
CA ALA A 371 -0.68 -7.64 25.54
C ALA A 371 -0.12 -6.60 26.52
N TYR A 372 -0.39 -5.31 26.25
CA TYR A 372 -0.05 -4.24 27.19
C TYR A 372 -0.89 -4.32 28.48
N GLU A 373 -2.18 -4.63 28.39
CA GLU A 373 -3.01 -4.91 29.57
C GLU A 373 -2.41 -6.06 30.38
N ARG A 374 -2.05 -7.17 29.73
CA ARG A 374 -1.47 -8.32 30.43
C ARG A 374 -0.14 -7.98 31.10
N LEU A 375 0.71 -7.19 30.46
CA LEU A 375 1.92 -6.63 31.09
C LEU A 375 1.58 -5.88 32.38
N LEU A 376 0.55 -5.03 32.39
CA LEU A 376 0.16 -4.26 33.58
C LEU A 376 -0.46 -5.13 34.69
N GLU A 377 -1.07 -6.27 34.34
CA GLU A 377 -1.56 -7.25 35.31
C GLU A 377 -0.40 -7.97 36.01
N ASP A 378 0.57 -8.45 35.22
CA ASP A 378 1.68 -9.26 35.71
C ASP A 378 2.74 -8.40 36.42
N HIS A 379 2.85 -7.11 36.08
CA HIS A 379 3.88 -6.19 36.56
C HIS A 379 3.29 -4.89 37.14
N PRO A 380 2.70 -4.92 38.35
CA PRO A 380 2.18 -3.73 39.02
C PRO A 380 3.22 -2.62 39.24
N GLU A 381 4.51 -2.96 39.27
CA GLU A 381 5.63 -2.01 39.36
C GLU A 381 5.69 -1.02 38.19
N HIS A 382 5.03 -1.31 37.07
CA HIS A 382 4.95 -0.41 35.91
C HIS A 382 3.84 0.64 36.02
N HIS A 383 2.94 0.52 36.99
CA HIS A 383 1.83 1.46 37.16
C HIS A 383 2.38 2.87 37.47
N GLY A 384 2.00 3.86 36.66
CA GLY A 384 2.52 5.23 36.77
C GLY A 384 3.89 5.45 36.13
N ARG A 385 4.63 4.38 35.80
CA ARG A 385 6.01 4.45 35.27
C ARG A 385 6.10 4.14 33.77
N VAL A 386 5.16 3.35 33.26
CA VAL A 386 5.05 3.00 31.85
C VAL A 386 3.74 3.52 31.28
N ALA A 387 3.77 4.05 30.05
CA ALA A 387 2.57 4.31 29.26
C ALA A 387 2.73 3.74 27.86
N LEU A 388 1.60 3.39 27.25
CA LEU A 388 1.50 3.11 25.83
C LEU A 388 0.93 4.34 25.11
N TRP A 389 1.64 4.86 24.10
CA TRP A 389 1.13 5.87 23.18
C TRP A 389 0.82 5.22 21.82
N ALA A 390 -0.47 5.21 21.49
CA ALA A 390 -0.97 4.80 20.19
C ALA A 390 -1.37 6.03 19.39
N PHE A 391 -0.56 6.37 18.39
CA PHE A 391 -0.91 7.39 17.40
C PHE A 391 -1.45 6.70 16.15
N LEU A 392 -2.77 6.74 15.96
CA LEU A 392 -3.45 5.96 14.92
C LEU A 392 -4.08 6.87 13.87
N GLN A 393 -3.92 6.50 12.60
CA GLN A 393 -4.56 7.19 11.47
C GLN A 393 -5.85 6.44 11.07
N PRO A 394 -7.04 7.04 11.25
CA PRO A 394 -8.29 6.48 10.72
C PRO A 394 -8.19 6.21 9.22
N SER A 395 -8.56 5.01 8.79
CA SER A 395 -8.45 4.60 7.39
C SER A 395 -9.73 3.93 6.90
N ARG A 396 -10.12 4.20 5.64
CA ARG A 396 -11.19 3.49 4.90
C ARG A 396 -12.51 3.38 5.69
N GLN A 397 -12.92 4.49 6.32
CA GLN A 397 -14.11 4.53 7.17
C GLN A 397 -15.42 4.35 6.39
N ASP A 398 -15.36 4.34 5.06
CA ASP A 398 -16.44 3.94 4.17
C ASP A 398 -16.68 2.41 4.14
N VAL A 399 -15.78 1.60 4.74
CA VAL A 399 -15.89 0.13 4.81
C VAL A 399 -16.23 -0.29 6.24
N ASP A 400 -17.27 -1.12 6.39
CA ASP A 400 -17.86 -1.50 7.70
C ASP A 400 -16.83 -2.15 8.63
N ALA A 401 -16.07 -3.15 8.14
CA ALA A 401 -15.04 -3.84 8.91
C ALA A 401 -13.98 -2.90 9.50
N TYR A 402 -13.69 -1.76 8.85
CA TYR A 402 -12.74 -0.77 9.36
C TYR A 402 -13.34 0.10 10.46
N ARG A 403 -14.63 0.44 10.36
CA ARG A 403 -15.34 1.19 11.41
C ARG A 403 -15.52 0.34 12.67
N GLU A 404 -16.01 -0.89 12.50
CA GLU A 404 -16.20 -1.84 13.60
C GLU A 404 -14.88 -2.11 14.34
N TYR A 405 -13.79 -2.24 13.59
CA TYR A 405 -12.48 -2.43 14.20
C TYR A 405 -11.99 -1.21 14.98
N LEU A 406 -12.25 0.01 14.50
CA LEU A 406 -11.92 1.24 15.23
C LEU A 406 -12.74 1.37 16.52
N GLU A 407 -14.02 1.00 16.50
CA GLU A 407 -14.87 0.94 17.69
C GLU A 407 -14.32 -0.06 18.72
N LEU A 408 -13.91 -1.25 18.26
CA LEU A 408 -13.29 -2.26 19.12
C LEU A 408 -11.96 -1.78 19.71
N VAL A 409 -11.13 -1.09 18.91
CA VAL A 409 -9.89 -0.46 19.38
C VAL A 409 -10.17 0.57 20.48
N THR A 410 -11.11 1.48 20.23
CA THR A 410 -11.42 2.58 21.16
C THR A 410 -11.97 2.05 22.47
N SER A 411 -12.95 1.14 22.42
CA SER A 411 -13.53 0.51 23.61
C SER A 411 -12.52 -0.33 24.40
N THR A 412 -11.56 -0.99 23.73
CA THR A 412 -10.48 -1.72 24.40
C THR A 412 -9.58 -0.77 25.20
N VAL A 413 -9.19 0.36 24.61
CA VAL A 413 -8.38 1.38 25.29
C VAL A 413 -9.13 1.99 26.48
N GLU A 414 -10.40 2.36 26.30
CA GLU A 414 -11.24 2.91 27.36
C GLU A 414 -11.36 1.96 28.55
N ARG A 415 -11.54 0.66 28.28
CA ARG A 415 -11.62 -0.38 29.32
C ARG A 415 -10.30 -0.51 30.09
N ILE A 416 -9.16 -0.52 29.41
CA ILE A 416 -7.83 -0.58 30.04
C ILE A 416 -7.61 0.66 30.91
N ASN A 417 -7.87 1.85 30.38
CA ASN A 417 -7.74 3.09 31.13
C ASN A 417 -8.69 3.17 32.32
N SER A 418 -9.92 2.66 32.22
CA SER A 418 -10.86 2.60 33.34
C SER A 418 -10.40 1.66 34.45
N ARG A 419 -9.70 0.58 34.09
CA ARG A 419 -9.22 -0.43 35.04
C ARG A 419 -7.94 -0.02 35.76
N PHE A 420 -6.98 0.56 35.05
CA PHE A 420 -5.64 0.85 35.60
C PHE A 420 -5.37 2.34 35.83
N GLY A 421 -6.14 3.22 35.18
CA GLY A 421 -5.91 4.67 35.20
C GLY A 421 -5.99 5.28 36.59
N ARG A 422 -5.20 6.33 36.79
CA ARG A 422 -5.14 7.13 38.02
C ARG A 422 -5.24 8.61 37.65
N GLN A 423 -5.41 9.47 38.66
CA GLN A 423 -5.61 10.91 38.42
C GLN A 423 -4.45 11.56 37.64
N ASP A 424 -3.24 11.06 37.82
CA ASP A 424 -1.98 11.55 37.25
C ASP A 424 -1.38 10.62 36.18
N TRP A 425 -2.04 9.50 35.86
CA TRP A 425 -1.52 8.50 34.94
C TRP A 425 -2.60 7.92 34.03
N THR A 426 -2.40 8.07 32.73
CA THR A 426 -3.19 7.41 31.69
C THR A 426 -2.38 6.26 31.11
N PRO A 427 -2.74 4.98 31.39
CA PRO A 427 -1.98 3.82 30.95
C PRO A 427 -1.83 3.75 29.43
N THR A 428 -2.87 4.07 28.68
CA THR A 428 -2.89 4.05 27.22
C THR A 428 -3.40 5.38 26.67
N ARG A 429 -2.51 6.16 26.08
CA ARG A 429 -2.84 7.38 25.36
C ARG A 429 -3.16 7.05 23.90
N LEU A 430 -4.40 7.31 23.49
CA LEU A 430 -4.87 7.12 22.12
C LEU A 430 -5.04 8.48 21.45
N ASP A 431 -4.20 8.78 20.47
CA ASP A 431 -4.30 9.97 19.63
C ASP A 431 -4.74 9.52 18.22
N LEU A 432 -5.88 10.03 17.73
CA LEU A 432 -6.36 9.76 16.37
C LEU A 432 -6.06 10.95 15.45
N GLY A 433 -5.35 10.73 14.34
CA GLY A 433 -5.07 11.80 13.39
C GLY A 433 -4.09 11.43 12.27
N GLU A 434 -3.94 12.35 11.32
CA GLU A 434 -2.94 12.27 10.25
C GLU A 434 -1.96 13.44 10.41
N ASP A 435 -0.83 13.18 11.06
CA ASP A 435 0.24 14.15 11.28
C ASP A 435 1.59 13.43 11.27
N LEU A 436 2.33 13.64 10.18
CA LEU A 436 3.64 13.04 9.99
C LEU A 436 4.65 13.52 11.04
N HIS A 437 4.60 14.79 11.47
CA HIS A 437 5.52 15.29 12.49
C HIS A 437 5.24 14.63 13.84
N ARG A 438 3.95 14.40 14.17
CA ARG A 438 3.56 13.70 15.40
C ARG A 438 4.00 12.24 15.41
N ALA A 439 3.87 11.53 14.29
CA ALA A 439 4.41 10.18 14.14
C ALA A 439 5.93 10.14 14.37
N VAL A 440 6.67 11.08 13.77
CA VAL A 440 8.13 11.14 13.92
C VAL A 440 8.54 11.53 15.35
N ALA A 441 7.81 12.42 16.03
CA ALA A 441 8.03 12.71 17.44
C ALA A 441 7.81 11.47 18.34
N ALA A 442 6.82 10.64 18.01
CA ALA A 442 6.61 9.35 18.67
C ALA A 442 7.80 8.39 18.45
N TYR A 443 8.30 8.31 17.22
CA TYR A 443 9.48 7.50 16.88
C TYR A 443 10.75 7.94 17.63
N ARG A 444 10.94 9.24 17.84
CA ARG A 444 12.09 9.75 18.60
C ARG A 444 12.03 9.42 20.09
N SER A 445 10.81 9.30 20.64
CA SER A 445 10.54 9.32 22.08
C SER A 445 10.36 7.94 22.75
N TYR A 446 10.27 6.85 21.99
CA TYR A 446 9.94 5.53 22.53
C TYR A 446 11.13 4.83 23.21
N ASP A 447 10.84 4.03 24.24
CA ASP A 447 11.77 3.01 24.78
C ASP A 447 11.45 1.62 24.20
N VAL A 448 10.19 1.36 23.83
CA VAL A 448 9.78 0.17 23.08
C VAL A 448 8.87 0.58 21.91
N LEU A 449 9.17 0.12 20.71
CA LEU A 449 8.30 0.26 19.54
C LEU A 449 7.63 -1.07 19.27
N LEU A 450 6.30 -1.11 19.35
CA LEU A 450 5.50 -2.30 19.10
C LEU A 450 4.98 -2.31 17.66
N VAL A 451 5.47 -3.25 16.86
CA VAL A 451 5.03 -3.49 15.49
C VAL A 451 4.56 -4.93 15.38
N ASN A 452 3.27 -5.18 15.67
CA ASN A 452 2.71 -6.53 15.82
C ASN A 452 1.67 -6.94 14.77
N PRO A 453 1.77 -6.57 13.48
CA PRO A 453 0.72 -6.88 12.50
C PRO A 453 0.48 -8.39 12.38
N ILE A 454 -0.76 -8.76 12.01
CA ILE A 454 -1.15 -10.15 11.73
C ILE A 454 -0.31 -10.67 10.58
N LEU A 455 -0.38 -10.00 9.43
CA LEU A 455 0.49 -10.15 8.27
C LEU A 455 0.69 -8.74 7.69
N ASP A 456 1.88 -8.42 7.18
CA ASP A 456 2.16 -7.12 6.57
C ASP A 456 3.23 -7.27 5.49
N GLY A 457 3.02 -6.67 4.33
CA GLY A 457 3.93 -6.86 3.18
C GLY A 457 5.35 -6.40 3.50
N MET A 458 5.48 -5.35 4.32
CA MET A 458 6.78 -4.90 4.82
C MET A 458 6.69 -4.33 6.22
N ASN A 459 5.79 -3.35 6.43
CA ASN A 459 5.76 -2.46 7.59
C ASN A 459 6.95 -1.48 7.68
N LEU A 460 6.78 -0.29 7.11
CA LEU A 460 7.82 0.75 7.13
C LEU A 460 8.02 1.38 8.52
N VAL A 461 7.05 1.29 9.44
CA VAL A 461 7.19 1.82 10.81
C VAL A 461 8.34 1.14 11.55
N ALA A 462 8.53 -0.16 11.33
CA ALA A 462 9.68 -0.92 11.84
C ALA A 462 11.04 -0.45 11.29
N LYS A 463 11.06 0.31 10.17
CA LYS A 463 12.27 0.93 9.61
C LYS A 463 12.40 2.40 10.01
N GLU A 464 11.32 3.16 9.93
CA GLU A 464 11.26 4.59 10.28
C GLU A 464 11.60 4.84 11.76
N GLY A 465 10.94 4.08 12.65
CA GLY A 465 11.05 4.25 14.09
C GLY A 465 12.49 4.14 14.58
N PRO A 466 13.16 3.00 14.35
CA PRO A 466 14.54 2.80 14.77
C PRO A 466 15.51 3.83 14.21
N VAL A 467 15.33 4.30 12.96
CA VAL A 467 16.25 5.27 12.33
C VAL A 467 16.34 6.57 13.12
N VAL A 468 15.19 7.11 13.54
CA VAL A 468 15.14 8.44 14.19
C VAL A 468 15.13 8.36 15.72
N ASN A 469 15.02 7.17 16.31
CA ASN A 469 14.95 7.03 17.76
C ASN A 469 16.22 7.53 18.48
N GLN A 470 16.01 8.27 19.58
CA GLN A 470 17.07 8.90 20.39
C GLN A 470 17.34 8.21 21.73
N ARG A 471 16.61 7.13 22.04
CA ARG A 471 16.63 6.45 23.36
C ARG A 471 17.22 5.05 23.31
N SER A 472 17.72 4.65 22.14
CA SER A 472 18.06 3.26 21.83
C SER A 472 16.88 2.35 22.18
N GLY A 473 15.70 2.71 21.67
CA GLY A 473 14.47 1.97 21.93
C GLY A 473 14.50 0.61 21.24
N VAL A 474 13.86 -0.37 21.88
CA VAL A 474 13.82 -1.77 21.41
C VAL A 474 12.63 -1.95 20.46
N LEU A 475 12.88 -2.59 19.32
CA LEU A 475 11.83 -3.00 18.39
C LEU A 475 11.27 -4.37 18.82
N VAL A 476 9.97 -4.42 19.09
CA VAL A 476 9.20 -5.67 19.21
C VAL A 476 8.46 -5.86 17.88
N LEU A 477 8.75 -6.95 17.18
CA LEU A 477 8.35 -7.14 15.77
C LEU A 477 7.65 -8.49 15.56
N SER A 478 6.49 -8.44 14.89
CA SER A 478 5.81 -9.63 14.37
C SER A 478 6.72 -10.39 13.41
N GLU A 479 6.82 -11.70 13.58
CA GLU A 479 7.46 -12.61 12.62
C GLU A 479 6.73 -12.66 11.26
N SER A 480 5.52 -12.09 11.18
CA SER A 480 4.69 -12.05 9.97
C SER A 480 4.72 -10.68 9.26
N ALA A 481 5.57 -9.75 9.68
CA ALA A 481 5.85 -8.52 8.93
C ALA A 481 7.02 -8.75 7.96
N GLY A 482 6.93 -8.28 6.72
CA GLY A 482 8.03 -8.45 5.75
C GLY A 482 9.37 -7.84 6.21
N ALA A 483 9.35 -6.78 7.02
CA ALA A 483 10.55 -6.20 7.62
C ALA A 483 11.27 -7.18 8.57
N HIS A 484 10.60 -8.24 9.04
CA HIS A 484 11.22 -9.27 9.88
C HIS A 484 12.34 -10.02 9.15
N GLU A 485 12.21 -10.25 7.83
CA GLU A 485 13.25 -10.91 7.03
C GLU A 485 14.60 -10.17 7.11
N GLU A 486 14.58 -8.85 7.23
CA GLU A 486 15.78 -8.02 7.37
C GLU A 486 16.13 -7.69 8.83
N LEU A 487 15.14 -7.48 9.71
CA LEU A 487 15.34 -6.90 11.04
C LEU A 487 15.18 -7.90 12.20
N GLY A 488 14.63 -9.07 11.96
CA GLY A 488 14.19 -10.03 12.98
C GLY A 488 15.31 -10.51 13.92
N ALA A 489 16.55 -10.59 13.42
CA ALA A 489 17.72 -10.96 14.22
C ALA A 489 18.05 -9.94 15.33
N TYR A 490 17.65 -8.68 15.14
CA TYR A 490 17.96 -7.57 16.05
C TYR A 490 16.72 -7.08 16.81
N ALA A 491 15.52 -7.41 16.35
CA ALA A 491 14.27 -7.20 17.06
C ALA A 491 14.00 -8.27 18.13
N ILE A 492 13.05 -8.01 19.04
CA ILE A 492 12.39 -9.07 19.81
C ILE A 492 11.23 -9.59 18.95
N SER A 493 11.43 -10.77 18.37
CA SER A 493 10.44 -11.42 17.51
C SER A 493 9.27 -11.95 18.34
N ILE A 494 8.05 -11.74 17.83
CA ILE A 494 6.82 -12.26 18.43
C ILE A 494 5.95 -12.95 17.39
N ASN A 495 5.22 -13.98 17.83
CA ASN A 495 4.06 -14.44 17.11
C ASN A 495 2.90 -13.46 17.36
N PRO A 496 2.27 -12.85 16.33
CA PRO A 496 1.30 -11.78 16.50
C PRO A 496 -0.01 -12.21 17.18
N PHE A 497 -0.29 -13.51 17.27
CA PHE A 497 -1.49 -14.04 17.91
C PHE A 497 -1.29 -14.30 19.41
N ASP A 498 -0.05 -14.49 19.86
CA ASP A 498 0.27 -14.82 21.24
C ASP A 498 0.39 -13.53 22.08
N VAL A 499 -0.72 -13.18 22.74
CA VAL A 499 -0.84 -12.04 23.65
C VAL A 499 0.12 -12.17 24.84
N GLU A 500 0.32 -13.38 25.35
CA GLU A 500 1.18 -13.67 26.50
C GLU A 500 2.66 -13.50 26.15
N LEU A 501 3.08 -14.03 24.99
CA LEU A 501 4.42 -13.82 24.46
C LEU A 501 4.67 -12.34 24.18
N THR A 502 3.69 -11.64 23.62
CA THR A 502 3.82 -10.20 23.35
C THR A 502 3.97 -9.41 24.66
N ALA A 503 3.23 -9.74 25.71
CA ALA A 503 3.38 -9.14 27.03
C ALA A 503 4.79 -9.38 27.60
N ARG A 504 5.30 -10.63 27.55
CA ARG A 504 6.67 -10.96 27.98
C ARG A 504 7.74 -10.25 27.14
N ALA A 505 7.50 -10.08 25.84
CA ALA A 505 8.40 -9.35 24.95
C ALA A 505 8.46 -7.86 25.32
N LEU A 506 7.31 -7.23 25.63
CA LEU A 506 7.25 -5.87 26.14
C LEU A 506 8.00 -5.75 27.47
N GLN A 507 7.80 -6.68 28.41
CA GLN A 507 8.53 -6.71 29.68
C GLN A 507 10.05 -6.76 29.45
N ARG A 508 10.50 -7.74 28.67
CA ARG A 508 11.92 -7.90 28.33
C ARG A 508 12.49 -6.64 27.70
N ALA A 509 11.75 -6.00 26.80
CA ALA A 509 12.17 -4.77 26.13
C ALA A 509 12.33 -3.60 27.12
N LEU A 510 11.40 -3.46 28.06
CA LEU A 510 11.41 -2.40 29.08
C LEU A 510 12.57 -2.54 30.08
N GLU A 511 12.92 -3.78 30.43
CA GLU A 511 14.01 -4.11 31.37
C GLU A 511 15.39 -4.24 30.70
N MET A 512 15.45 -4.19 29.36
CA MET A 512 16.69 -4.42 28.62
C MET A 512 17.76 -3.38 28.96
N GLY A 513 18.94 -3.90 29.33
CA GLY A 513 20.12 -3.09 29.64
C GLY A 513 20.59 -2.26 28.46
N LEU A 514 21.13 -1.07 28.74
CA LEU A 514 21.56 -0.11 27.72
C LEU A 514 22.53 -0.70 26.67
N PRO A 515 23.54 -1.54 27.03
CA PRO A 515 24.43 -2.13 26.03
C PRO A 515 23.68 -2.94 24.95
N GLU A 516 22.81 -3.88 25.36
CA GLU A 516 22.06 -4.70 24.42
C GLU A 516 21.10 -3.85 23.57
N ARG A 517 20.46 -2.84 24.18
CA ARG A 517 19.58 -1.92 23.43
C ARG A 517 20.33 -1.14 22.36
N ASN A 518 21.53 -0.64 22.69
CA ASN A 518 22.38 0.09 21.75
C ASN A 518 22.80 -0.80 20.59
N ASP A 519 23.26 -2.02 20.85
CA ASP A 519 23.70 -2.96 19.83
C ASP A 519 22.57 -3.29 18.85
N ARG A 520 21.38 -3.60 19.36
CA ARG A 520 20.19 -3.89 18.55
C ARG A 520 19.76 -2.69 17.71
N SER A 521 19.64 -1.51 18.34
CA SER A 521 19.22 -0.29 17.65
C SER A 521 20.21 0.11 16.56
N HIS A 522 21.52 0.02 16.84
CA HIS A 522 22.56 0.34 15.88
C HIS A 522 22.55 -0.60 14.67
N ALA A 523 22.42 -1.91 14.89
CA ALA A 523 22.36 -2.88 13.81
C ALA A 523 21.14 -2.64 12.88
N ILE A 524 19.96 -2.38 13.45
CA ILE A 524 18.76 -2.04 12.66
C ILE A 524 19.01 -0.78 11.83
N LYS A 525 19.56 0.29 12.44
CA LYS A 525 19.89 1.55 11.73
C LYS A 525 20.83 1.29 10.55
N GLN A 526 21.87 0.47 10.72
CA GLN A 526 22.82 0.13 9.67
C GLN A 526 22.17 -0.64 8.51
N ILE A 527 21.30 -1.61 8.83
CA ILE A 527 20.58 -2.38 7.80
C ILE A 527 19.70 -1.46 6.96
N VAL A 528 18.93 -0.58 7.60
CA VAL A 528 18.05 0.36 6.90
C VAL A 528 18.84 1.38 6.07
N ALA A 529 20.00 1.85 6.57
CA ALA A 529 20.87 2.75 5.82
C ALA A 529 21.47 2.11 4.56
N ILE A 530 21.79 0.80 4.61
CA ILE A 530 22.34 0.05 3.47
C ILE A 530 21.23 -0.36 2.49
N ASN A 531 20.09 -0.78 3.02
CA ASN A 531 18.93 -1.22 2.25
C ASN A 531 17.90 -0.10 2.19
N ASP A 532 18.28 1.06 1.67
CA ASP A 532 17.42 2.22 1.54
C ASP A 532 16.48 2.12 0.32
N VAL A 533 15.62 3.13 0.16
CA VAL A 533 14.67 3.16 -0.96
C VAL A 533 15.36 3.29 -2.33
N ALA A 534 16.57 3.86 -2.40
CA ALA A 534 17.33 3.93 -3.65
C ALA A 534 17.83 2.56 -4.09
N ARG A 535 18.30 1.73 -3.14
CA ARG A 535 18.65 0.33 -3.40
C ARG A 535 17.45 -0.49 -3.87
N TRP A 536 16.28 -0.28 -3.26
CA TRP A 536 15.04 -0.94 -3.66
C TRP A 536 14.67 -0.65 -5.13
N ILE A 537 14.76 0.60 -5.58
CA ILE A 537 14.53 0.94 -7.00
C ILE A 537 15.63 0.37 -7.89
N ARG A 538 16.91 0.55 -7.51
CA ARG A 538 18.05 0.10 -8.33
C ARG A 538 17.96 -1.37 -8.72
N HIS A 539 17.69 -2.26 -7.77
CA HIS A 539 17.60 -3.69 -8.04
C HIS A 539 16.50 -4.02 -9.07
N GLN A 540 15.35 -3.34 -9.00
CA GLN A 540 14.28 -3.51 -9.99
C GLN A 540 14.73 -3.07 -11.38
N LEU A 541 15.44 -1.93 -11.47
CA LEU A 541 15.93 -1.41 -12.74
C LEU A 541 17.03 -2.28 -13.36
N GLU A 542 17.91 -2.84 -12.53
CA GLU A 542 18.95 -3.79 -12.96
C GLU A 542 18.33 -5.07 -13.51
N ASP A 543 17.28 -5.59 -12.87
CA ASP A 543 16.54 -6.75 -13.37
C ASP A 543 15.81 -6.40 -14.68
N ILE A 544 15.08 -5.28 -14.76
CA ILE A 544 14.47 -4.83 -16.02
C ILE A 544 15.49 -4.81 -17.16
N ARG A 545 16.70 -4.32 -16.90
CA ARG A 545 17.75 -4.23 -17.92
C ARG A 545 18.35 -5.59 -18.29
N SER A 546 18.43 -6.53 -17.35
CA SER A 546 19.14 -7.80 -17.54
C SER A 546 18.24 -8.94 -18.02
N VAL A 547 17.01 -9.02 -17.55
CA VAL A 547 16.13 -10.17 -17.81
C VAL A 547 15.10 -9.94 -18.91
N VAL A 548 14.90 -8.68 -19.33
CA VAL A 548 13.97 -8.36 -20.40
C VAL A 548 14.68 -8.46 -21.75
N PRO A 549 14.26 -9.38 -22.64
CA PRO A 549 14.92 -9.56 -23.93
C PRO A 549 14.84 -8.30 -24.78
N ARG A 550 15.91 -8.03 -25.54
CA ARG A 550 15.89 -6.96 -26.54
C ARG A 550 14.98 -7.35 -27.70
N PRO A 551 14.33 -6.40 -28.39
CA PRO A 551 13.39 -6.71 -29.47
C PRO A 551 13.95 -7.61 -30.59
N HIS A 552 15.26 -7.53 -30.88
CA HIS A 552 15.91 -8.37 -31.89
C HIS A 552 16.15 -9.82 -31.44
N GLU A 553 16.29 -10.07 -30.14
CA GLU A 553 16.51 -11.41 -29.56
C GLU A 553 15.21 -12.23 -29.54
N ARG A 554 14.05 -11.56 -29.42
CA ARG A 554 12.72 -12.20 -29.51
C ARG A 554 12.40 -12.76 -30.90
N ARG A 555 12.96 -12.19 -31.98
CA ARG A 555 12.74 -12.69 -33.36
C ARG A 555 13.59 -13.93 -33.67
N ALA A 556 14.79 -14.02 -33.11
CA ALA A 556 15.70 -15.15 -33.35
C ALA A 556 15.24 -16.47 -32.71
N THR A 557 14.29 -16.42 -31.76
CA THR A 557 13.76 -17.59 -31.04
C THR A 557 12.48 -18.18 -31.66
N ILE A 558 11.91 -17.54 -32.69
CA ILE A 558 10.63 -17.95 -33.30
C ILE A 558 10.82 -18.65 -34.67
N GLU A 559 12.01 -18.65 -35.26
CA GLU A 559 12.29 -19.48 -36.44
C GLU A 559 12.63 -20.92 -36.02
N PRO A 560 11.82 -21.93 -36.35
CA PRO A 560 12.27 -23.30 -36.24
C PRO A 560 13.44 -23.47 -37.21
N LYS A 561 14.58 -23.94 -36.72
CA LYS A 561 15.63 -24.48 -37.61
C LYS A 561 14.95 -25.43 -38.60
N PRO A 562 15.10 -25.25 -39.92
CA PRO A 562 14.58 -26.22 -40.88
C PRO A 562 15.22 -27.56 -40.55
N ALA A 563 14.38 -28.60 -40.44
CA ALA A 563 14.84 -29.96 -40.19
C ALA A 563 15.88 -30.32 -41.25
N GLY A 564 17.13 -30.44 -40.82
CA GLY A 564 18.21 -30.98 -41.64
C GLY A 564 17.82 -32.39 -42.06
N SER A 565 17.80 -32.60 -43.37
CA SER A 565 17.59 -33.89 -44.00
C SER A 565 18.81 -34.78 -43.76
N ASP A 566 18.86 -35.47 -42.62
CA ASP A 566 19.84 -36.52 -42.37
C ASP A 566 19.25 -37.90 -42.67
N GLY A 567 19.65 -38.44 -43.83
CA GLY A 567 20.03 -39.84 -43.98
C GLY A 567 18.95 -40.92 -43.94
N VAL A 568 18.19 -41.09 -45.04
CA VAL A 568 17.59 -42.40 -45.35
C VAL A 568 18.71 -43.33 -45.83
N GLY A 569 19.25 -44.13 -44.90
CA GLY A 569 20.14 -45.25 -45.22
C GLY A 569 19.40 -46.33 -46.00
N LYS A 570 19.72 -46.46 -47.29
CA LYS A 570 19.35 -47.61 -48.13
C LYS A 570 20.00 -48.87 -47.55
N ARG A 571 19.18 -49.83 -47.11
CA ARG A 571 19.61 -51.23 -46.94
C ARG A 571 19.45 -51.92 -48.29
N GLU A 572 20.58 -52.29 -48.90
CA GLU A 572 20.62 -53.22 -50.02
C GLU A 572 20.34 -54.64 -49.52
N LEU A 573 19.29 -55.25 -50.08
CA LEU A 573 19.13 -56.69 -50.17
C LEU A 573 19.57 -57.11 -51.56
N VAL A 574 20.66 -57.86 -51.66
CA VAL A 574 20.89 -58.76 -52.80
C VAL A 574 21.42 -60.08 -52.25
N ASP A 575 20.62 -61.11 -52.50
CA ASP A 575 20.87 -62.52 -52.25
C ASP A 575 21.49 -63.18 -53.50
N LYS A 576 22.07 -64.37 -53.31
CA LYS A 576 22.81 -65.29 -54.24
C LYS A 576 24.34 -65.13 -54.15
N THR A 577 25.13 -66.14 -53.79
CA THR A 577 25.05 -67.60 -54.06
C THR A 577 25.82 -68.36 -52.98
#